data_AF-A0A1I6AKS5-F1
#
_entry.id   AF-A0A1I6AKS5-F1
#
_cell.length_a   1.000
_cell.length_b   1.000
_cell.length_c   1.000
_cell.angle_alpha   90.00
_cell.angle_beta   90.00
_cell.angle_gamma   90.00
#
_symmetry.space_group_name_H-M   'P 1'
#
loop_
_entity.id
_entity.type
_entity.pdbx_description
1 polymer ?
#
loop_
_entity_poly.entity_id
_entity_poly.type
_entity_poly.pdbx_seq_one_letter_code
_entity_poly.pdbx_strand_id
1 'polypeptide(L)'
;MIENDDIQKTERLLKTEKVLSFKKVGRTVPLEELPQEFRLMGSYLKSKLTAEITLRVCKKSGSHLLKLVSARTEGDSAILYVAPPTANKRPKVLPSVNAPDIPFCKVLYRPLEIEGRPPRSVVDDIMNPDDYSDTVLNAFASVFGKDVLDAAREALLNSPKQVTKLAAGEFPIIFVPRAGGGDLQLTPVAPATAFMGVKAAINALYERKKASGLPIPQRGAFEAQSISSKPQNISGAIGGPRKRIIAKLPQVMEQAEAEIHRYIHGGSFPRWRDDAVAEWVIRYADMLEADKTYNDRNTRAALDRTADRLIRDAMAFVSETVEEARVAKETAAGSPDEIPPPPEPDRAILRRYWPKDGFDKARKALTSAHFQHRLMKLKDTESA
;
A
#
# COMPACT_ATOMS: atom_id res chain seq x y z
N MET A 1 -3.84 -60.73 -31.70
CA MET A 1 -4.90 -59.72 -31.47
C MET A 1 -5.36 -59.85 -30.03
N ILE A 2 -4.56 -59.34 -29.12
CA ILE A 2 -4.84 -59.13 -27.70
C ILE A 2 -4.11 -57.83 -27.36
N GLU A 3 -4.81 -56.90 -26.71
CA GLU A 3 -4.28 -55.75 -25.97
C GLU A 3 -3.58 -54.62 -26.75
N ASN A 4 -4.36 -53.85 -27.51
CA ASN A 4 -4.06 -52.43 -27.78
C ASN A 4 -4.87 -51.47 -26.86
N ASP A 5 -5.80 -52.01 -26.05
CA ASP A 5 -6.70 -51.24 -25.18
C ASP A 5 -6.12 -50.97 -23.78
N ASP A 6 -5.11 -51.73 -23.34
CA ASP A 6 -4.58 -51.63 -21.97
C ASP A 6 -3.44 -50.61 -21.80
N ILE A 7 -2.80 -50.18 -22.90
CA ILE A 7 -1.89 -49.02 -22.86
C ILE A 7 -2.71 -47.72 -22.73
N GLN A 8 -3.94 -47.68 -23.25
CA GLN A 8 -4.81 -46.50 -23.15
C GLN A 8 -5.48 -46.31 -21.77
N LYS A 9 -5.50 -47.33 -20.92
CA LYS A 9 -6.22 -47.31 -19.63
C LYS A 9 -5.39 -46.93 -18.41
N THR A 10 -4.05 -46.88 -18.51
CA THR A 10 -3.17 -46.64 -17.35
C THR A 10 -2.76 -45.17 -17.19
N GLU A 11 -2.92 -44.32 -18.20
CA GLU A 11 -2.86 -42.87 -18.04
C GLU A 11 -4.24 -42.33 -17.61
N ARG A 12 -4.59 -42.47 -16.33
CA ARG A 12 -5.69 -41.70 -15.72
C ARG A 12 -5.31 -40.22 -15.64
N LEU A 13 -5.38 -39.59 -16.81
CA LEU A 13 -5.72 -38.21 -17.17
C LEU A 13 -5.60 -37.21 -16.02
N LEU A 14 -4.40 -36.62 -15.89
CA LEU A 14 -4.24 -35.35 -15.20
C LEU A 14 -5.33 -34.39 -15.67
N LYS A 15 -6.05 -33.75 -14.75
CA LYS A 15 -7.08 -32.75 -15.11
C LYS A 15 -6.49 -31.75 -16.10
N THR A 16 -7.22 -31.39 -17.17
CA THR A 16 -6.76 -30.45 -18.21
C THR A 16 -6.15 -29.17 -17.63
N GLU A 17 -6.70 -28.66 -16.53
CA GLU A 17 -6.22 -27.45 -15.82
C GLU A 17 -4.84 -27.61 -15.17
N LYS A 18 -4.43 -28.84 -14.88
CA LYS A 18 -3.08 -29.18 -14.38
C LYS A 18 -2.05 -29.23 -15.51
N VAL A 19 -2.47 -29.54 -16.75
CA VAL A 19 -1.58 -29.63 -17.93
C VAL A 19 -1.54 -28.30 -18.68
N LEU A 20 -2.70 -27.80 -19.11
CA LEU A 20 -2.82 -26.50 -19.74
C LEU A 20 -3.02 -25.42 -18.67
N SER A 21 -1.90 -24.91 -18.15
CA SER A 21 -1.86 -23.91 -17.07
C SER A 21 -0.76 -22.88 -17.28
N PHE A 22 -0.96 -21.66 -16.77
CA PHE A 22 0.11 -20.65 -16.64
C PHE A 22 0.94 -20.84 -15.37
N LYS A 23 0.59 -21.81 -14.53
CA LYS A 23 1.38 -22.21 -13.35
C LYS A 23 2.51 -23.14 -13.77
N LYS A 24 3.58 -23.15 -12.97
CA LYS A 24 4.67 -24.11 -13.09
C LYS A 24 4.17 -25.56 -13.07
N VAL A 25 4.92 -26.48 -13.67
CA VAL A 25 4.52 -27.89 -13.82
C VAL A 25 4.19 -28.54 -12.47
N GLY A 26 4.87 -28.13 -11.40
CA GLY A 26 4.72 -28.65 -10.05
C GLY A 26 5.63 -29.84 -9.76
N ARG A 27 6.48 -30.23 -10.72
CA ARG A 27 7.48 -31.30 -10.64
C ARG A 27 8.67 -30.95 -11.52
N THR A 28 9.84 -31.43 -11.17
CA THR A 28 11.02 -31.36 -12.05
C THR A 28 10.79 -32.23 -13.29
N VAL A 29 11.16 -31.70 -14.45
CA VAL A 29 11.10 -32.37 -15.76
C VAL A 29 12.55 -32.57 -16.23
N PRO A 30 13.01 -33.83 -16.36
CA PRO A 30 14.31 -34.13 -16.96
C PRO A 30 14.40 -33.63 -18.40
N LEU A 31 15.61 -33.31 -18.87
CA LEU A 31 15.82 -32.73 -20.21
C LEU A 31 15.37 -33.70 -21.33
N GLU A 32 15.63 -34.98 -21.13
CA GLU A 32 15.26 -36.08 -22.02
C GLU A 32 13.75 -36.34 -22.09
N GLU A 33 12.98 -35.88 -21.10
CA GLU A 33 11.52 -36.01 -21.03
C GLU A 33 10.77 -34.79 -21.59
N LEU A 34 11.49 -33.73 -21.99
CA LEU A 34 10.87 -32.50 -22.51
C LEU A 34 9.94 -32.76 -23.71
N PRO A 35 10.31 -33.59 -24.72
CA PRO A 35 9.40 -33.91 -25.81
C PRO A 35 8.10 -34.58 -25.34
N GLN A 36 8.16 -35.45 -24.33
CA GLN A 36 7.01 -36.14 -23.76
C GLN A 36 6.09 -35.16 -23.04
N GLU A 37 6.64 -34.23 -22.25
CA GLU A 37 5.84 -33.18 -21.60
C GLU A 37 5.16 -32.28 -22.64
N PHE A 38 5.85 -31.91 -23.73
CA PHE A 38 5.24 -31.14 -24.81
C PHE A 38 4.15 -31.93 -25.56
N ARG A 39 4.34 -33.22 -25.84
CA ARG A 39 3.30 -34.09 -26.42
C ARG A 39 2.09 -34.19 -25.51
N LEU A 40 2.32 -34.31 -24.20
CA LEU A 40 1.26 -34.30 -23.20
C LEU A 40 0.49 -32.97 -23.23
N MET A 41 1.16 -31.82 -23.34
CA MET A 41 0.44 -30.55 -23.50
C MET A 41 -0.35 -30.50 -24.81
N GLY A 42 0.24 -31.01 -25.91
CA GLY A 42 -0.38 -31.06 -27.22
C GLY A 42 -1.65 -31.92 -27.27
N SER A 43 -1.68 -33.06 -26.56
CA SER A 43 -2.84 -33.97 -26.55
C SER A 43 -4.09 -33.38 -25.90
N TYR A 44 -3.93 -32.34 -25.07
CA TYR A 44 -5.04 -31.61 -24.44
C TYR A 44 -5.54 -30.42 -25.27
N LEU A 45 -4.90 -30.10 -26.40
CA LEU A 45 -5.38 -29.06 -27.31
C LEU A 45 -6.52 -29.62 -28.18
N LYS A 46 -7.60 -28.85 -28.32
CA LYS A 46 -8.72 -29.19 -29.20
C LYS A 46 -8.39 -29.04 -30.69
N SER A 47 -7.34 -28.29 -31.01
CA SER A 47 -6.85 -28.05 -32.37
C SER A 47 -5.33 -27.90 -32.35
N LYS A 48 -4.70 -28.11 -33.51
CA LYS A 48 -3.25 -28.04 -33.65
C LYS A 48 -2.74 -26.62 -33.37
N LEU A 49 -1.61 -26.54 -32.67
CA LEU A 49 -0.83 -25.30 -32.58
C LEU A 49 -0.11 -25.10 -33.92
N THR A 50 -0.47 -24.05 -34.66
CA THR A 50 0.10 -23.74 -35.97
C THR A 50 0.97 -22.48 -35.91
N ALA A 51 1.83 -22.28 -36.92
CA ALA A 51 2.63 -21.06 -37.05
C ALA A 51 1.80 -19.78 -37.00
N GLU A 52 0.63 -19.75 -37.67
CA GLU A 52 -0.28 -18.60 -37.67
C GLU A 52 -0.82 -18.27 -36.27
N ILE A 53 -1.25 -19.30 -35.52
CA ILE A 53 -1.75 -19.15 -34.15
C ILE A 53 -0.62 -18.63 -33.25
N THR A 54 0.57 -19.21 -33.37
CA THR A 54 1.74 -18.79 -32.58
C THR A 54 2.14 -17.35 -32.87
N LEU A 55 2.20 -16.96 -34.14
CA LEU A 55 2.47 -15.59 -34.54
C LEU A 55 1.44 -14.63 -33.94
N ARG A 56 0.15 -14.98 -34.00
CA ARG A 56 -0.95 -14.19 -33.41
C ARG A 56 -0.82 -14.06 -31.90
N VAL A 57 -0.51 -15.15 -31.19
CA VAL A 57 -0.32 -15.14 -29.73
C VAL A 57 0.86 -14.25 -29.36
N CYS A 58 2.02 -14.46 -29.97
CA CYS A 58 3.25 -13.73 -29.65
C CYS A 58 3.17 -12.24 -30.01
N LYS A 59 2.56 -11.87 -31.15
CA LYS A 59 2.30 -10.46 -31.51
C LYS A 59 1.33 -9.78 -30.54
N LYS A 60 0.45 -10.56 -29.90
CA LYS A 60 -0.47 -10.10 -28.86
C LYS A 60 0.06 -10.28 -27.44
N SER A 61 1.38 -10.32 -27.27
CA SER A 61 2.03 -10.38 -25.98
C SER A 61 2.92 -9.18 -25.75
N GLY A 62 2.93 -8.65 -24.53
CA GLY A 62 3.83 -7.54 -24.21
C GLY A 62 4.06 -7.33 -22.73
N SER A 63 4.99 -6.42 -22.47
CA SER A 63 5.45 -6.07 -21.12
C SER A 63 4.41 -5.29 -20.32
N HIS A 64 3.55 -4.54 -21.01
CA HIS A 64 2.48 -3.73 -20.43
C HIS A 64 1.19 -4.02 -21.20
N LEU A 65 0.08 -4.21 -20.48
CA LEU A 65 -1.23 -4.50 -21.06
C LEU A 65 -2.17 -3.34 -20.78
N LEU A 66 -2.60 -2.61 -21.82
CA LEU A 66 -3.51 -1.48 -21.66
C LEU A 66 -4.89 -1.90 -21.14
N LYS A 67 -5.28 -3.16 -21.37
CA LYS A 67 -6.49 -3.76 -20.78
C LYS A 67 -6.49 -3.77 -19.25
N LEU A 68 -5.33 -3.63 -18.59
CA LEU A 68 -5.23 -3.47 -17.14
C LEU A 68 -5.56 -2.05 -16.66
N VAL A 69 -5.53 -1.07 -17.56
CA VAL A 69 -5.92 0.32 -17.33
C VAL A 69 -7.36 0.53 -17.77
N SER A 70 -7.67 0.17 -19.03
CA SER A 70 -9.02 0.25 -19.59
C SER A 70 -9.41 -1.08 -20.24
N ALA A 71 -10.35 -1.79 -19.64
CA ALA A 71 -10.76 -3.14 -20.07
C ALA A 71 -11.35 -3.19 -21.50
N ARG A 72 -11.82 -2.04 -22.03
CA ARG A 72 -12.39 -1.91 -23.38
C ARG A 72 -11.33 -1.79 -24.48
N THR A 73 -10.05 -1.74 -24.11
CA THR A 73 -8.97 -1.62 -25.07
C THR A 73 -8.84 -2.88 -25.91
N GLU A 74 -9.00 -2.76 -27.22
CA GLU A 74 -8.88 -3.89 -28.16
C GLU A 74 -7.91 -3.60 -29.30
N GLY A 75 -7.63 -4.63 -30.09
CA GLY A 75 -6.77 -4.55 -31.27
C GLY A 75 -5.27 -4.46 -30.98
N ASP A 76 -4.52 -4.07 -32.00
CA ASP A 76 -3.06 -4.00 -31.99
C ASP A 76 -2.48 -2.95 -31.03
N SER A 77 -3.32 -2.02 -30.56
CA SER A 77 -2.92 -0.97 -29.62
C SER A 77 -3.04 -1.40 -28.15
N ALA A 78 -3.52 -2.62 -27.87
CA ALA A 78 -3.79 -3.06 -26.50
C ALA A 78 -2.55 -3.41 -25.67
N ILE A 79 -1.38 -3.44 -26.30
CA ILE A 79 -0.16 -4.01 -25.73
C ILE A 79 1.00 -3.07 -26.02
N LEU A 80 1.83 -2.83 -25.01
CA LEU A 80 3.08 -2.10 -25.16
C LEU A 80 4.28 -2.98 -24.81
N TYR A 81 5.35 -2.78 -25.57
CA TYR A 81 6.66 -3.30 -25.26
C TYR A 81 7.56 -2.15 -24.83
N VAL A 82 7.98 -2.18 -23.56
CA VAL A 82 8.87 -1.18 -22.99
C VAL A 82 10.06 -1.93 -22.40
N ALA A 83 11.20 -1.83 -23.10
CA ALA A 83 12.47 -2.33 -22.59
C ALA A 83 13.13 -1.23 -21.73
N PRO A 84 13.56 -1.54 -20.49
CA PRO A 84 14.34 -0.59 -19.71
C PRO A 84 15.67 -0.29 -20.45
N PRO A 85 16.08 0.98 -20.59
CA PRO A 85 17.27 1.35 -21.37
C PRO A 85 18.57 0.67 -20.93
N THR A 86 18.67 0.30 -19.65
CA THR A 86 19.86 -0.27 -19.02
C THR A 86 19.75 -1.75 -18.72
N ALA A 87 18.68 -2.43 -19.16
CA ALA A 87 18.48 -3.84 -18.85
C ALA A 87 19.26 -4.74 -19.81
N ASN A 88 20.11 -5.61 -19.25
CA ASN A 88 20.80 -6.68 -19.99
C ASN A 88 19.87 -7.83 -20.42
N LYS A 89 18.57 -7.74 -20.09
CA LYS A 89 17.57 -8.77 -20.39
C LYS A 89 16.33 -8.12 -20.98
N ARG A 90 15.71 -8.80 -21.95
CA ARG A 90 14.42 -8.39 -22.49
C ARG A 90 13.34 -8.49 -21.40
N PRO A 91 12.39 -7.53 -21.33
CA PRO A 91 11.31 -7.55 -20.36
C PRO A 91 10.44 -8.80 -20.54
N LYS A 92 9.94 -9.32 -19.41
CA LYS A 92 8.96 -10.41 -19.42
C LYS A 92 7.64 -9.91 -20.02
N VAL A 93 7.08 -10.69 -20.95
CA VAL A 93 5.82 -10.39 -21.63
C VAL A 93 4.71 -11.31 -21.16
N LEU A 94 3.47 -10.84 -21.19
CA LEU A 94 2.27 -11.64 -20.93
C LEU A 94 1.32 -11.59 -22.14
N PRO A 95 0.60 -12.69 -22.43
CA PRO A 95 -0.32 -12.74 -23.56
C PRO A 95 -1.63 -12.02 -23.26
N SER A 96 -2.12 -11.22 -24.20
CA SER A 96 -3.43 -10.56 -24.17
C SER A 96 -4.23 -10.92 -25.42
N VAL A 97 -4.67 -12.18 -25.45
CA VAL A 97 -5.39 -12.77 -26.59
C VAL A 97 -6.87 -13.00 -26.26
N ASN A 98 -7.64 -13.38 -27.27
CA ASN A 98 -9.03 -13.80 -27.10
C ASN A 98 -9.11 -15.21 -26.50
N ALA A 99 -10.27 -15.55 -25.93
CA ALA A 99 -10.49 -16.82 -25.24
C ALA A 99 -10.12 -18.10 -26.04
N PRO A 100 -10.37 -18.20 -27.37
CA PRO A 100 -10.00 -19.38 -28.14
C PRO A 100 -8.49 -19.65 -28.18
N ASP A 101 -7.66 -18.61 -28.03
CA ASP A 101 -6.21 -18.72 -28.11
C ASP A 101 -5.53 -19.02 -26.76
N ILE A 102 -6.29 -18.99 -25.65
CA ILE A 102 -5.76 -19.22 -24.29
C ILE A 102 -5.10 -20.59 -24.13
N PRO A 103 -5.63 -21.72 -24.67
CA PRO A 103 -4.95 -23.02 -24.58
C PRO A 103 -3.53 -22.99 -25.19
N PHE A 104 -3.34 -22.32 -26.33
CA PHE A 104 -2.04 -22.18 -26.97
C PHE A 104 -1.08 -21.30 -26.17
N CYS A 105 -1.61 -20.22 -25.58
CA CYS A 105 -0.85 -19.40 -24.65
C CYS A 105 -0.33 -20.23 -23.48
N LYS A 106 -1.13 -21.16 -22.95
CA LYS A 106 -0.69 -22.02 -21.85
C LYS A 106 0.46 -22.92 -22.28
N VAL A 107 0.50 -23.43 -23.51
CA VAL A 107 1.66 -24.20 -23.99
C VAL A 107 2.92 -23.32 -24.05
N LEU A 108 2.81 -22.12 -24.63
CA LEU A 108 3.96 -21.23 -24.83
C LEU A 108 4.49 -20.58 -23.53
N TYR A 109 3.59 -20.25 -22.60
CA TYR A 109 3.89 -19.49 -21.39
C TYR A 109 3.96 -20.33 -20.11
N ARG A 110 3.73 -21.65 -20.17
CA ARG A 110 3.83 -22.51 -18.99
C ARG A 110 5.30 -22.62 -18.56
N PRO A 111 5.65 -22.27 -17.30
CA PRO A 111 7.00 -22.46 -16.82
C PRO A 111 7.31 -23.94 -16.59
N LEU A 112 8.36 -24.43 -17.23
CA LEU A 112 8.95 -25.76 -17.00
C LEU A 112 9.94 -25.68 -15.84
N GLU A 113 9.88 -26.67 -14.94
CA GLU A 113 10.81 -26.81 -13.82
C GLU A 113 11.89 -27.81 -14.24
N ILE A 114 13.06 -27.33 -14.64
CA ILE A 114 14.21 -28.16 -15.04
C ILE A 114 15.25 -28.05 -13.94
N GLU A 115 15.92 -29.16 -13.62
CA GLU A 115 16.96 -29.17 -12.59
C GLU A 115 18.08 -28.17 -12.91
N GLY A 116 18.58 -27.47 -11.88
CA GLY A 116 19.67 -26.51 -12.03
C GLY A 116 19.30 -25.14 -12.62
N ARG A 117 18.04 -24.89 -13.03
CA ARG A 117 17.60 -23.57 -13.54
C ARG A 117 16.27 -23.09 -12.94
N PRO A 118 16.05 -21.77 -12.84
CA PRO A 118 14.76 -21.23 -12.42
C PRO A 118 13.65 -21.60 -13.42
N PRO A 119 12.39 -21.73 -12.99
CA PRO A 119 11.29 -22.10 -13.87
C PRO A 119 11.08 -21.08 -14.98
N ARG A 120 11.05 -21.54 -16.22
CA ARG A 120 11.02 -20.72 -17.45
C ARG A 120 10.14 -21.37 -18.50
N SER A 121 9.49 -20.56 -19.31
CA SER A 121 8.63 -20.98 -20.41
C SER A 121 9.36 -20.95 -21.75
N VAL A 122 8.77 -21.52 -22.81
CA VAL A 122 9.29 -21.44 -24.19
C VAL A 122 9.52 -19.98 -24.60
N VAL A 123 8.62 -19.08 -24.20
CA VAL A 123 8.77 -17.64 -24.46
C VAL A 123 9.97 -17.05 -23.72
N ASP A 124 10.21 -17.46 -22.47
CA ASP A 124 11.38 -16.99 -21.70
C ASP A 124 12.68 -17.49 -22.34
N ASP A 125 12.73 -18.75 -22.79
CA ASP A 125 13.88 -19.36 -23.49
C ASP A 125 14.15 -18.70 -24.85
N ILE A 126 13.13 -18.23 -25.57
CA ILE A 126 13.32 -17.46 -26.81
C ILE A 126 13.87 -16.06 -26.51
N MET A 127 13.29 -15.36 -25.54
CA MET A 127 13.58 -13.94 -25.30
C MET A 127 14.88 -13.69 -24.53
N ASN A 128 15.26 -14.61 -23.65
CA ASN A 128 16.42 -14.49 -22.76
C ASN A 128 17.12 -15.86 -22.61
N PRO A 129 17.77 -16.36 -23.69
CA PRO A 129 18.33 -17.70 -23.72
C PRO A 129 19.41 -17.93 -22.64
N ASP A 130 19.52 -19.17 -22.19
CA ASP A 130 20.56 -19.72 -21.33
C ASP A 130 21.10 -21.04 -21.90
N ASP A 131 22.04 -21.67 -21.20
CA ASP A 131 22.73 -22.90 -21.63
C ASP A 131 21.79 -24.09 -21.92
N TYR A 132 20.56 -24.05 -21.40
CA TYR A 132 19.56 -25.12 -21.57
C TYR A 132 18.52 -24.77 -22.64
N SER A 133 18.47 -23.52 -23.12
CA SER A 133 17.43 -23.04 -24.01
C SER A 133 17.39 -23.82 -25.33
N ASP A 134 18.53 -24.15 -25.94
CA ASP A 134 18.56 -24.88 -27.21
C ASP A 134 17.91 -26.27 -27.08
N THR A 135 18.17 -26.99 -25.98
CA THR A 135 17.54 -28.29 -25.70
C THR A 135 16.03 -28.16 -25.56
N VAL A 136 15.56 -27.15 -24.82
CA VAL A 136 14.12 -26.89 -24.64
C VAL A 136 13.43 -26.54 -25.95
N LEU A 137 14.03 -25.63 -26.74
CA LEU A 137 13.45 -25.17 -28.00
C LEU A 137 13.48 -26.26 -29.07
N ASN A 138 14.51 -27.10 -29.12
CA ASN A 138 14.57 -28.26 -30.01
C ASN A 138 13.53 -29.31 -29.64
N ALA A 139 13.34 -29.60 -28.35
CA ALA A 139 12.28 -30.49 -27.88
C ALA A 139 10.89 -29.96 -28.27
N PHE A 140 10.64 -28.66 -28.10
CA PHE A 140 9.40 -28.01 -28.53
C PHE A 140 9.17 -28.14 -30.05
N ALA A 141 10.17 -27.82 -30.86
CA ALA A 141 10.09 -27.91 -32.33
C ALA A 141 9.89 -29.35 -32.81
N SER A 142 10.45 -30.34 -32.11
CA SER A 142 10.26 -31.77 -32.45
C SER A 142 8.81 -32.24 -32.31
N VAL A 143 7.99 -31.56 -31.49
CA VAL A 143 6.60 -31.92 -31.22
C VAL A 143 5.62 -31.06 -32.01
N PHE A 144 5.81 -29.74 -32.02
CA PHE A 144 4.87 -28.80 -32.63
C PHE A 144 5.26 -28.34 -34.04
N GLY A 145 6.50 -28.62 -34.47
CA GLY A 145 7.03 -28.19 -35.76
C GLY A 145 8.02 -27.02 -35.65
N LYS A 146 9.02 -27.02 -36.53
CA LYS A 146 10.02 -25.96 -36.60
C LYS A 146 9.43 -24.63 -37.06
N ASP A 147 8.45 -24.67 -37.96
CA ASP A 147 7.67 -23.51 -38.42
C ASP A 147 6.97 -22.79 -37.26
N VAL A 148 6.44 -23.54 -36.28
CA VAL A 148 5.81 -22.98 -35.08
C VAL A 148 6.84 -22.25 -34.21
N LEU A 149 8.02 -22.83 -33.99
CA LEU A 149 9.10 -22.19 -33.25
C LEU A 149 9.63 -20.93 -33.96
N ASP A 150 9.81 -21.01 -35.27
CA ASP A 150 10.32 -19.90 -36.08
C ASP A 150 9.32 -18.72 -36.07
N ALA A 151 8.00 -18.99 -36.14
CA ALA A 151 6.97 -17.97 -35.97
C ALA A 151 7.00 -17.30 -34.58
N ALA A 152 7.29 -18.06 -33.51
CA ALA A 152 7.43 -17.50 -32.17
C ALA A 152 8.67 -16.57 -32.08
N ARG A 153 9.80 -17.03 -32.64
CA ARG A 153 11.05 -16.24 -32.69
C ARG A 153 10.87 -14.96 -33.49
N GLU A 154 10.25 -15.04 -34.66
CA GLU A 154 9.92 -13.89 -35.50
C GLU A 154 9.12 -12.84 -34.71
N ALA A 155 8.05 -13.24 -34.03
CA ALA A 155 7.20 -12.30 -33.30
C ALA A 155 7.86 -11.71 -32.04
N LEU A 156 8.67 -12.49 -31.32
CA LEU A 156 9.22 -12.08 -30.02
C LEU A 156 10.56 -11.33 -30.11
N LEU A 157 11.37 -11.63 -31.13
CA LEU A 157 12.71 -11.06 -31.27
C LEU A 157 12.73 -9.81 -32.16
N ASN A 158 11.83 -9.73 -33.13
CA ASN A 158 11.71 -8.55 -33.99
C ASN A 158 11.26 -7.31 -33.21
N SER A 159 11.54 -6.14 -33.78
CA SER A 159 11.18 -4.86 -33.17
C SER A 159 9.67 -4.80 -32.92
N PRO A 160 9.23 -4.51 -31.67
CA PRO A 160 7.83 -4.44 -31.35
C PRO A 160 7.15 -3.31 -32.14
N LYS A 161 5.88 -3.54 -32.54
CA LYS A 161 5.08 -2.52 -33.21
C LYS A 161 4.96 -1.29 -32.30
N GLN A 162 5.33 -0.12 -32.80
CA GLN A 162 5.12 1.13 -32.08
C GLN A 162 3.63 1.45 -32.01
N VAL A 163 3.14 1.70 -30.79
CA VAL A 163 1.77 2.18 -30.57
C VAL A 163 1.80 3.70 -30.65
N THR A 164 1.33 4.25 -31.77
CA THR A 164 1.31 5.68 -32.05
C THR A 164 0.04 6.37 -31.58
N LYS A 165 -0.99 5.60 -31.21
CA LYS A 165 -2.29 6.10 -30.78
C LYS A 165 -2.85 5.24 -29.66
N LEU A 166 -3.42 5.88 -28.64
CA LEU A 166 -4.22 5.20 -27.62
C LEU A 166 -5.53 4.70 -28.25
N ALA A 167 -5.92 3.48 -27.89
CA ALA A 167 -7.22 2.96 -28.28
C ALA A 167 -8.36 3.80 -27.70
N ALA A 168 -9.56 3.65 -28.25
CA ALA A 168 -10.75 4.19 -27.61
C ALA A 168 -10.93 3.53 -26.22
N GLY A 169 -10.94 4.33 -25.16
CA GLY A 169 -11.04 3.83 -23.80
C GLY A 169 -10.88 4.91 -22.75
N GLU A 170 -11.18 4.53 -21.51
CA GLU A 170 -11.02 5.36 -20.32
C GLU A 170 -9.56 5.25 -19.84
N PHE A 171 -8.71 6.15 -20.34
CA PHE A 171 -7.33 6.26 -19.90
C PHE A 171 -7.17 7.45 -18.96
N PRO A 172 -6.53 7.29 -17.78
CA PRO A 172 -6.13 8.43 -16.98
C PRO A 172 -5.11 9.24 -17.79
N ILE A 173 -5.39 10.52 -17.97
CA ILE A 173 -4.47 11.48 -18.58
C ILE A 173 -4.09 12.49 -17.51
N ILE A 174 -2.79 12.57 -17.23
CA ILE A 174 -2.19 13.50 -16.29
C ILE A 174 -1.45 14.54 -17.13
N PHE A 175 -1.74 15.81 -16.89
CA PHE A 175 -1.02 16.93 -17.50
C PHE A 175 0.15 17.30 -16.60
N VAL A 176 1.36 17.28 -17.15
CA VAL A 176 2.58 17.67 -16.43
C VAL A 176 3.22 18.85 -17.16
N PRO A 177 3.51 19.96 -16.48
CA PRO A 177 4.10 21.13 -17.14
C PRO A 177 5.48 20.79 -17.70
N ARG A 178 5.77 21.26 -18.90
CA ARG A 178 7.09 21.13 -19.52
C ARG A 178 7.97 22.34 -19.23
N ALA A 179 9.27 22.10 -19.06
CA ALA A 179 10.26 23.17 -19.10
C ALA A 179 10.19 23.84 -20.47
N GLY A 180 9.95 25.15 -20.50
CA GLY A 180 9.75 25.92 -21.74
C GLY A 180 8.29 26.19 -22.12
N GLY A 181 7.32 25.76 -21.30
CA GLY A 181 5.89 26.04 -21.51
C GLY A 181 5.11 24.91 -22.17
N GLY A 182 3.80 24.95 -22.00
CA GLY A 182 2.87 23.90 -22.42
C GLY A 182 2.90 22.65 -21.53
N ASP A 183 1.96 21.74 -21.80
CA ASP A 183 1.75 20.53 -20.99
C ASP A 183 2.15 19.27 -21.74
N LEU A 184 2.69 18.30 -21.01
CA LEU A 184 2.88 16.92 -21.43
C LEU A 184 1.69 16.09 -20.94
N GLN A 185 1.03 15.37 -21.85
CA GLN A 185 -0.01 14.42 -21.51
C GLN A 185 0.62 13.06 -21.22
N LEU A 186 0.39 12.53 -20.03
CA LEU A 186 0.92 11.25 -19.58
C LEU A 186 -0.21 10.31 -19.20
N THR A 187 -0.18 9.10 -19.73
CA THR A 187 -1.00 7.98 -19.25
C THR A 187 -0.10 7.00 -18.51
N PRO A 188 -0.24 6.87 -17.18
CA PRO A 188 0.55 5.89 -16.43
C PRO A 188 0.10 4.47 -16.80
N VAL A 189 1.06 3.64 -17.20
CA VAL A 189 0.85 2.22 -17.47
C VAL A 189 1.85 1.43 -16.63
N ALA A 190 1.36 0.44 -15.87
CA ALA A 190 2.22 -0.43 -15.08
C ALA A 190 2.64 -1.67 -15.88
N PRO A 191 3.84 -2.23 -15.63
CA PRO A 191 4.22 -3.52 -16.18
C PRO A 191 3.20 -4.59 -15.78
N ALA A 192 2.86 -5.47 -16.72
CA ALA A 192 1.87 -6.51 -16.51
C ALA A 192 2.30 -7.49 -15.39
N THR A 193 3.60 -7.71 -15.24
CA THR A 193 4.20 -8.52 -14.18
C THR A 193 4.04 -7.91 -12.78
N ALA A 194 4.01 -6.59 -12.67
CA ALA A 194 3.83 -5.90 -11.39
C ALA A 194 2.43 -6.13 -10.81
N PHE A 195 1.45 -6.45 -11.68
CA PHE A 195 0.05 -6.62 -11.30
C PHE A 195 -0.18 -7.64 -10.18
N MET A 196 0.49 -8.78 -10.28
CA MET A 196 0.46 -9.85 -9.28
C MET A 196 1.69 -9.84 -8.38
N GLY A 197 2.63 -8.92 -8.60
CA GLY A 197 3.92 -8.87 -7.91
C GLY A 197 3.78 -8.76 -6.40
N VAL A 198 2.93 -7.84 -5.92
CA VAL A 198 2.65 -7.66 -4.48
C VAL A 198 2.07 -8.95 -3.87
N LYS A 199 1.11 -9.58 -4.56
CA LYS A 199 0.50 -10.84 -4.10
C LYS A 199 1.54 -11.97 -4.03
N ALA A 200 2.41 -12.08 -5.03
CA ALA A 200 3.47 -13.08 -5.06
C ALA A 200 4.50 -12.86 -3.93
N ALA A 201 4.96 -11.63 -3.73
CA ALA A 201 5.90 -11.27 -2.68
C ALA A 201 5.34 -11.57 -1.28
N ILE A 202 4.09 -11.18 -1.04
CA ILE A 202 3.38 -11.44 0.22
C ILE A 202 3.22 -12.94 0.47
N ASN A 203 2.77 -13.71 -0.54
CA ASN A 203 2.60 -15.15 -0.38
C ASN A 203 3.93 -15.86 -0.09
N ALA A 204 5.00 -15.50 -0.78
CA ALA A 204 6.33 -16.04 -0.54
C ALA A 204 6.84 -15.73 0.88
N LEU A 205 6.56 -14.53 1.39
CA LEU A 205 6.87 -14.16 2.78
C LEU A 205 6.12 -15.05 3.78
N TYR A 206 4.80 -15.22 3.58
CA TYR A 206 3.98 -16.08 4.43
C TYR A 206 4.43 -17.54 4.41
N GLU A 207 4.72 -18.08 3.22
CA GLU A 207 5.20 -19.46 3.05
C GLU A 207 6.54 -19.69 3.76
N ARG A 208 7.51 -18.78 3.59
CA ARG A 208 8.80 -18.84 4.29
C ARG A 208 8.64 -18.80 5.81
N LYS A 209 7.78 -17.92 6.32
CA LYS A 209 7.53 -17.77 7.77
C LYS A 209 6.82 -18.98 8.36
N LYS A 210 5.85 -19.55 7.64
CA LYS A 210 5.18 -20.80 8.02
C LYS A 210 6.17 -21.96 8.08
N ALA A 211 7.09 -22.06 7.11
CA ALA A 211 8.13 -23.08 7.11
C ALA A 211 9.16 -22.89 8.25
N SER A 212 9.43 -21.64 8.66
CA SER A 212 10.39 -21.32 9.71
C SER A 212 9.80 -21.22 11.13
N GLY A 213 8.49 -21.47 11.31
CA GLY A 213 7.80 -21.33 12.60
C GLY A 213 7.79 -19.92 13.21
N LEU A 214 8.13 -18.89 12.43
CA LEU A 214 8.22 -17.52 12.93
C LEU A 214 6.86 -16.83 12.88
N PRO A 215 6.55 -15.94 13.85
CA PRO A 215 5.30 -15.19 13.82
C PRO A 215 5.20 -14.35 12.55
N ILE A 216 4.01 -14.33 12.00
CA ILE A 216 3.64 -13.51 10.85
C ILE A 216 3.57 -12.06 11.34
N PRO A 217 4.35 -11.12 10.76
CA PRO A 217 4.21 -9.71 11.12
C PRO A 217 2.82 -9.20 10.70
N GLN A 218 2.08 -8.61 11.64
CA GLN A 218 0.79 -7.93 11.38
C GLN A 218 0.97 -6.56 10.70
N ARG A 219 2.20 -6.18 10.31
CA ARG A 219 2.49 -4.86 9.77
C ARG A 219 2.09 -4.78 8.30
N GLY A 220 1.09 -3.96 8.01
CA GLY A 220 0.60 -3.66 6.66
C GLY A 220 -0.88 -4.01 6.51
N ALA A 221 -1.69 -3.02 6.14
CA ALA A 221 -3.06 -3.26 5.73
C ALA A 221 -3.07 -3.58 4.23
N PHE A 222 -3.62 -4.73 3.85
CA PHE A 222 -3.68 -5.17 2.46
C PHE A 222 -5.11 -5.38 2.02
N GLU A 223 -5.45 -4.92 0.82
CA GLU A 223 -6.77 -5.12 0.22
C GLU A 223 -6.68 -6.05 -0.99
N ALA A 224 -7.63 -6.97 -1.11
CA ALA A 224 -7.80 -7.76 -2.31
C ALA A 224 -8.75 -7.02 -3.27
N GLN A 225 -8.22 -6.51 -4.38
CA GLN A 225 -9.01 -5.79 -5.38
C GLN A 225 -9.14 -6.62 -6.66
N SER A 226 -10.37 -6.81 -7.14
CA SER A 226 -10.63 -7.34 -8.49
C SER A 226 -10.76 -6.18 -9.48
N ILE A 227 -10.23 -6.35 -10.69
CA ILE A 227 -10.34 -5.34 -11.77
C ILE A 227 -11.43 -5.70 -12.77
N SER A 228 -11.75 -6.97 -12.88
CA SER A 228 -12.76 -7.47 -13.79
C SER A 228 -13.36 -8.74 -13.20
N SER A 229 -14.65 -8.96 -13.45
CA SER A 229 -15.30 -10.25 -13.20
C SER A 229 -14.77 -11.34 -14.14
N LYS A 230 -14.09 -10.98 -15.24
CA LYS A 230 -13.53 -11.88 -16.24
C LYS A 230 -12.06 -11.53 -16.56
N PRO A 231 -11.11 -11.71 -15.62
CA PRO A 231 -9.70 -11.34 -15.81
C PRO A 231 -9.03 -12.05 -17.00
N GLN A 232 -9.53 -13.23 -17.39
CA GLN A 232 -9.08 -13.98 -18.56
C GLN A 232 -9.21 -13.20 -19.89
N ASN A 233 -10.10 -12.20 -19.97
CA ASN A 233 -10.25 -11.34 -21.15
C ASN A 233 -9.13 -10.29 -21.28
N ILE A 234 -8.43 -10.02 -20.18
CA ILE A 234 -7.28 -9.13 -20.13
C ILE A 234 -6.03 -9.95 -20.45
N SER A 235 -5.80 -11.02 -19.68
CA SER A 235 -4.73 -11.99 -19.91
C SER A 235 -5.07 -13.27 -19.18
N GLY A 236 -4.97 -14.42 -19.86
CA GLY A 236 -5.11 -15.73 -19.20
C GLY A 236 -4.06 -15.97 -18.10
N ALA A 237 -2.92 -15.29 -18.17
CA ALA A 237 -1.83 -15.41 -17.20
C ALA A 237 -2.06 -14.60 -15.91
N ILE A 238 -3.02 -13.67 -15.92
CA ILE A 238 -3.38 -12.85 -14.75
C ILE A 238 -4.68 -13.42 -14.15
N GLY A 239 -4.55 -14.06 -12.99
CA GLY A 239 -5.66 -14.75 -12.32
C GLY A 239 -6.03 -14.16 -10.96
N GLY A 240 -7.34 -13.92 -10.78
CA GLY A 240 -7.93 -13.56 -9.48
C GLY A 240 -7.61 -12.14 -9.01
N PRO A 241 -7.97 -11.80 -7.76
CA PRO A 241 -7.76 -10.46 -7.23
C PRO A 241 -6.27 -10.21 -6.98
N ARG A 242 -5.84 -8.96 -7.27
CA ARG A 242 -4.52 -8.45 -6.90
C ARG A 242 -4.54 -8.01 -5.44
N LYS A 243 -3.38 -8.07 -4.77
CA LYS A 243 -3.20 -7.48 -3.44
C LYS A 243 -2.66 -6.06 -3.59
N ARG A 244 -3.29 -5.09 -2.94
CA ARG A 244 -2.78 -3.70 -2.84
C ARG A 244 -2.40 -3.39 -1.41
N ILE A 245 -1.41 -2.53 -1.26
CA ILE A 245 -1.05 -1.95 0.03
C ILE A 245 -2.06 -0.83 0.30
N ILE A 246 -2.75 -0.90 1.42
CA ILE A 246 -3.57 0.20 1.92
C ILE A 246 -2.61 1.12 2.67
N ALA A 247 -2.39 2.30 2.12
CA ALA A 247 -1.84 3.40 2.90
C ALA A 247 -2.92 3.84 3.88
N LYS A 248 -2.81 3.38 5.14
CA LYS A 248 -3.54 4.05 6.22
C LYS A 248 -2.84 5.39 6.42
N LEU A 249 -3.49 6.46 5.95
CA LEU A 249 -3.09 7.79 6.35
C LEU A 249 -3.10 7.84 7.88
N PRO A 250 -2.13 8.51 8.52
CA PRO A 250 -2.18 8.70 9.96
C PRO A 250 -3.54 9.33 10.30
N GLN A 251 -4.22 8.77 11.30
CA GLN A 251 -5.46 9.36 11.81
C GLN A 251 -5.11 10.80 12.20
N VAL A 252 -5.78 11.76 11.57
CA VAL A 252 -5.63 13.17 11.94
C VAL A 252 -6.27 13.27 13.32
N MET A 253 -5.46 13.21 14.37
CA MET A 253 -5.93 13.48 15.73
C MET A 253 -6.36 14.94 15.78
N GLU A 254 -7.52 15.20 16.38
CA GLU A 254 -7.88 16.57 16.68
C GLU A 254 -6.85 17.17 17.64
N GLN A 255 -6.65 18.49 17.62
CA GLN A 255 -5.55 19.11 18.36
C GLN A 255 -5.65 18.87 19.88
N ALA A 256 -6.88 18.75 20.42
CA ALA A 256 -7.12 18.40 21.82
C ALA A 256 -6.66 16.96 22.12
N GLU A 257 -7.10 15.99 21.32
CA GLU A 257 -6.68 14.58 21.42
C GLU A 257 -5.16 14.43 21.30
N ALA A 258 -4.53 15.16 20.39
CA ALA A 258 -3.08 15.16 20.21
C ALA A 258 -2.32 15.76 21.40
N GLU A 259 -2.91 16.72 22.11
CA GLU A 259 -2.34 17.27 23.36
C GLU A 259 -2.48 16.30 24.52
N ILE A 260 -3.64 15.67 24.69
CA ILE A 260 -3.86 14.61 25.67
C ILE A 260 -2.92 13.44 25.41
N HIS A 261 -2.82 12.98 24.16
CA HIS A 261 -1.92 11.91 23.77
C HIS A 261 -0.46 12.25 24.07
N ARG A 262 -0.02 13.50 23.81
CA ARG A 262 1.34 13.93 24.19
C ARG A 262 1.54 13.93 25.69
N TYR A 263 0.57 14.44 26.44
CA TYR A 263 0.64 14.53 27.90
C TYR A 263 0.78 13.16 28.57
N ILE A 264 -0.05 12.17 28.18
CA ILE A 264 0.04 10.81 28.75
C ILE A 264 1.37 10.10 28.44
N HIS A 265 2.09 10.54 27.41
CA HIS A 265 3.42 10.05 27.03
C HIS A 265 4.57 10.91 27.59
N GLY A 266 4.33 11.70 28.63
CA GLY A 266 5.36 12.52 29.30
C GLY A 266 5.63 13.88 28.63
N GLY A 267 4.78 14.29 27.69
CA GLY A 267 4.80 15.61 27.07
C GLY A 267 4.19 16.71 27.94
N SER A 268 4.05 17.90 27.37
CA SER A 268 3.45 19.04 28.07
C SER A 268 1.94 18.86 28.28
N PHE A 269 1.45 19.11 29.50
CA PHE A 269 0.04 19.40 29.80
C PHE A 269 -0.64 20.28 28.72
N PRO A 270 -1.88 19.96 28.29
CA PRO A 270 -2.65 20.71 27.29
C PRO A 270 -2.78 22.20 27.57
N ARG A 271 -2.96 23.00 26.51
CA ARG A 271 -3.08 24.46 26.65
C ARG A 271 -4.51 24.85 26.93
N TRP A 272 -4.71 25.77 27.87
CA TRP A 272 -6.01 26.38 28.09
C TRP A 272 -6.29 27.44 27.00
N ARG A 273 -7.28 27.18 26.14
CA ARG A 273 -7.57 28.02 24.95
C ARG A 273 -8.80 28.92 25.08
N ASP A 274 -9.40 29.00 26.26
CA ASP A 274 -10.51 29.92 26.49
C ASP A 274 -10.00 31.36 26.51
N ASP A 275 -10.41 32.17 25.53
CA ASP A 275 -9.97 33.55 25.39
C ASP A 275 -10.42 34.45 26.54
N ALA A 276 -11.56 34.14 27.17
CA ALA A 276 -12.08 34.92 28.30
C ALA A 276 -11.11 34.91 29.50
N VAL A 277 -10.34 33.84 29.69
CA VAL A 277 -9.37 33.73 30.78
C VAL A 277 -8.30 34.83 30.71
N ALA A 278 -7.85 35.22 29.51
CA ALA A 278 -6.84 36.27 29.36
C ALA A 278 -7.42 37.62 29.79
N GLU A 279 -8.65 37.92 29.38
CA GLU A 279 -9.33 39.15 29.77
C GLU A 279 -9.45 39.25 31.29
N TRP A 280 -9.83 38.15 31.97
CA TRP A 280 -9.93 38.11 33.43
C TRP A 280 -8.59 38.24 34.13
N VAL A 281 -7.52 37.62 33.62
CA VAL A 281 -6.17 37.74 34.19
C VAL A 281 -5.61 39.15 34.03
N ILE A 282 -5.81 39.78 32.87
CA ILE A 282 -5.37 41.16 32.65
C ILE A 282 -6.16 42.12 33.52
N ARG A 283 -7.49 41.94 33.63
CA ARG A 283 -8.33 42.71 34.55
C ARG A 283 -7.88 42.56 36.00
N TYR A 284 -7.58 41.33 36.43
CA TYR A 284 -7.03 41.07 37.76
C TYR A 284 -5.69 41.78 37.98
N ALA A 285 -4.80 41.76 36.99
CA ALA A 285 -3.52 42.47 37.05
C ALA A 285 -3.71 43.99 37.20
N ASP A 286 -4.66 44.58 36.46
CA ASP A 286 -5.02 46.00 36.57
C ASP A 286 -5.59 46.36 37.95
N MET A 287 -6.48 45.51 38.48
CA MET A 287 -7.04 45.69 39.84
C MET A 287 -5.95 45.60 40.91
N LEU A 288 -4.99 44.69 40.74
CA LEU A 288 -3.86 44.52 41.67
C LEU A 288 -2.92 45.74 41.68
N GLU A 289 -2.75 46.40 40.53
CA GLU A 289 -1.98 47.63 40.44
C GLU A 289 -2.73 48.81 41.07
N ALA A 290 -4.04 48.93 40.80
CA ALA A 290 -4.89 49.96 41.38
C ALA A 290 -4.98 49.89 42.91
N ASP A 291 -5.04 48.68 43.50
CA ASP A 291 -5.11 48.47 44.96
C ASP A 291 -3.91 49.07 45.71
N LYS A 292 -2.74 49.20 45.05
CA LYS A 292 -1.56 49.88 45.63
C LYS A 292 -1.78 51.37 45.86
N THR A 293 -2.68 51.98 45.11
CA THR A 293 -2.94 53.43 45.12
C THR A 293 -4.26 53.79 45.80
N TYR A 294 -5.30 52.96 45.64
CA TYR A 294 -6.63 53.16 46.23
C TYR A 294 -7.12 51.88 46.89
N ASN A 295 -7.07 51.87 48.22
CA ASN A 295 -7.35 50.70 49.05
C ASN A 295 -8.65 50.91 49.83
N ASP A 296 -9.78 50.57 49.20
CA ASP A 296 -11.09 50.47 49.86
C ASP A 296 -11.44 49.00 50.16
N ARG A 297 -12.27 48.77 51.17
CA ARG A 297 -12.74 47.44 51.54
C ARG A 297 -13.46 46.75 50.38
N ASN A 298 -14.21 47.51 49.57
CA ASN A 298 -14.95 46.96 48.43
C ASN A 298 -14.02 46.57 47.28
N THR A 299 -12.95 47.33 47.03
CA THR A 299 -11.97 47.02 45.97
C THR A 299 -11.19 45.76 46.30
N ARG A 300 -10.77 45.59 47.56
CA ARG A 300 -10.15 44.34 48.03
C ARG A 300 -11.07 43.13 47.93
N ALA A 301 -12.33 43.27 48.31
CA ALA A 301 -13.31 42.19 48.17
C ALA A 301 -13.58 41.81 46.69
N ALA A 302 -13.49 42.76 45.76
CA ALA A 302 -13.58 42.48 44.32
C ALA A 302 -12.30 41.78 43.79
N LEU A 303 -11.12 42.21 44.25
CA LEU A 303 -9.83 41.60 43.92
C LEU A 303 -9.76 40.14 44.38
N ASP A 304 -10.15 39.87 45.62
CA ASP A 304 -10.28 38.53 46.21
C ASP A 304 -11.18 37.62 45.36
N ARG A 305 -12.40 38.09 45.03
CA ARG A 305 -13.36 37.31 44.23
C ARG A 305 -12.82 36.99 42.83
N THR A 306 -12.08 37.92 42.23
CA THR A 306 -11.51 37.73 40.89
C THR A 306 -10.38 36.71 40.91
N ALA A 307 -9.49 36.79 41.92
CA ALA A 307 -8.44 35.79 42.12
C ALA A 307 -9.02 34.40 42.39
N ASP A 308 -10.00 34.31 43.29
CA ASP A 308 -10.64 33.04 43.64
C ASP A 308 -11.34 32.39 42.42
N ARG A 309 -12.00 33.20 41.58
CA ARG A 309 -12.59 32.72 40.34
C ARG A 309 -11.54 32.13 39.41
N LEU A 310 -10.46 32.87 39.13
CA LEU A 310 -9.38 32.41 38.25
C LEU A 310 -8.76 31.09 38.76
N ILE A 311 -8.59 30.95 40.08
CA ILE A 311 -8.07 29.74 40.70
C ILE A 311 -9.04 28.56 40.52
N ARG A 312 -10.34 28.75 40.80
CA ARG A 312 -11.34 27.69 40.64
C ARG A 312 -11.49 27.24 39.19
N ASP A 313 -11.56 28.19 38.26
CA ASP A 313 -11.67 27.88 36.83
C ASP A 313 -10.44 27.07 36.37
N ALA A 314 -9.24 27.41 36.88
CA ALA A 314 -8.01 26.69 36.57
C ALA A 314 -7.95 25.29 37.18
N MET A 315 -8.43 25.14 38.42
CA MET A 315 -8.56 23.84 39.07
C MET A 315 -9.54 22.94 38.31
N ALA A 316 -10.67 23.48 37.86
CA ALA A 316 -11.64 22.76 37.04
C ALA A 316 -11.02 22.28 35.71
N PHE A 317 -10.37 23.19 34.97
CA PHE A 317 -9.68 22.84 33.72
C PHE A 317 -8.60 21.76 33.93
N VAL A 318 -7.83 21.87 35.01
CA VAL A 318 -6.82 20.86 35.37
C VAL A 318 -7.47 19.51 35.65
N SER A 319 -8.53 19.49 36.44
CA SER A 319 -9.27 18.28 36.80
C SER A 319 -9.87 17.60 35.57
N GLU A 320 -10.56 18.35 34.72
CA GLU A 320 -11.17 17.84 33.48
C GLU A 320 -10.10 17.22 32.55
N THR A 321 -8.99 17.92 32.37
CA THR A 321 -7.90 17.44 31.51
C THR A 321 -7.21 16.19 32.06
N VAL A 322 -7.07 16.07 33.38
CA VAL A 322 -6.52 14.86 34.03
C VAL A 322 -7.47 13.68 33.85
N GLU A 323 -8.78 13.90 33.96
CA GLU A 323 -9.78 12.86 33.73
C GLU A 323 -9.81 12.39 32.28
N GLU A 324 -9.76 13.31 31.30
CA GLU A 324 -9.62 12.97 29.88
C GLU A 324 -8.34 12.17 29.61
N ALA A 325 -7.21 12.57 30.22
CA ALA A 325 -5.95 11.86 30.12
C ALA A 325 -6.02 10.44 30.71
N ARG A 326 -6.78 10.27 31.80
CA ARG A 326 -7.01 8.96 32.42
C ARG A 326 -7.80 8.04 31.51
N VAL A 327 -8.94 8.50 30.99
CA VAL A 327 -9.78 7.74 30.04
C VAL A 327 -8.99 7.36 28.79
N ALA A 328 -8.21 8.29 28.24
CA ALA A 328 -7.37 8.03 27.07
C ALA A 328 -6.29 6.97 27.34
N LYS A 329 -5.66 7.00 28.52
CA LYS A 329 -4.61 6.04 28.90
C LYS A 329 -5.18 4.64 29.14
N GLU A 330 -6.34 4.54 29.78
CA GLU A 330 -7.09 3.28 29.95
C GLU A 330 -7.42 2.63 28.60
N THR A 331 -7.78 3.44 27.59
CA THR A 331 -8.11 2.97 26.24
C THR A 331 -6.89 2.57 25.42
N ALA A 332 -5.75 3.27 25.57
CA ALA A 332 -4.60 3.13 24.69
C ALA A 332 -3.54 2.10 25.13
N ALA A 333 -3.31 1.91 26.43
CA ALA A 333 -2.04 1.32 26.89
C ALA A 333 -2.14 0.05 27.73
N GLY A 334 -3.29 -0.31 28.32
CA GLY A 334 -3.40 -1.52 29.18
C GLY A 334 -2.37 -1.59 30.33
N SER A 335 -1.67 -0.49 30.64
CA SER A 335 -0.59 -0.39 31.63
C SER A 335 -0.96 0.69 32.66
N PRO A 336 -0.81 0.39 33.97
CA PRO A 336 -1.16 1.30 35.07
C PRO A 336 -0.04 2.30 35.38
N ASP A 337 0.71 2.78 34.39
CA ASP A 337 1.68 3.84 34.65
C ASP A 337 0.95 5.11 35.10
N GLU A 338 1.49 5.82 36.09
CA GLU A 338 0.91 7.07 36.57
C GLU A 338 0.92 8.14 35.46
N ILE A 339 -0.14 8.94 35.38
CA ILE A 339 -0.17 10.13 34.52
C ILE A 339 0.83 11.14 35.10
N PRO A 340 1.60 11.89 34.29
CA PRO A 340 2.47 12.94 34.83
C PRO A 340 1.69 13.88 35.75
N PRO A 341 2.32 14.47 36.79
CA PRO A 341 1.60 15.36 37.69
C PRO A 341 1.11 16.61 36.94
N PRO A 342 -0.13 17.05 37.17
CA PRO A 342 -0.66 18.26 36.54
C PRO A 342 0.07 19.51 37.07
N PRO A 343 0.10 20.60 36.28
CA PRO A 343 0.62 21.87 36.75
C PRO A 343 -0.30 22.52 37.78
N GLU A 344 0.28 23.36 38.63
CA GLU A 344 -0.46 24.25 39.52
C GLU A 344 -1.32 25.26 38.74
N PRO A 345 -2.43 25.79 39.32
CA PRO A 345 -3.35 26.72 38.65
C PRO A 345 -2.69 27.91 37.95
N ASP A 346 -1.71 28.55 38.58
CA ASP A 346 -0.95 29.66 38.01
C ASP A 346 -0.18 29.24 36.75
N ARG A 347 0.46 28.08 36.79
CA ARG A 347 1.21 27.51 35.66
C ARG A 347 0.28 27.01 34.56
N ALA A 348 -0.88 26.47 34.90
CA ALA A 348 -1.91 26.08 33.94
C ALA A 348 -2.42 27.30 33.16
N ILE A 349 -2.73 28.40 33.86
CA ILE A 349 -3.13 29.68 33.25
C ILE A 349 -2.01 30.22 32.35
N LEU A 350 -0.75 30.21 32.79
CA LEU A 350 0.36 30.76 32.01
C LEU A 350 0.69 29.99 30.73
N ARG A 351 0.24 28.74 30.59
CA ARG A 351 0.49 27.90 29.40
C ARG A 351 -0.35 28.23 28.17
N ARG A 352 -1.33 29.14 28.30
CA ARG A 352 -2.07 29.66 27.14
C ARG A 352 -1.17 30.49 26.22
N TYR A 353 -1.69 30.83 25.05
CA TYR A 353 -1.06 31.85 24.21
C TYR A 353 -1.29 33.24 24.83
N TRP A 354 -0.23 34.04 24.86
CA TRP A 354 -0.23 35.42 25.33
C TRP A 354 0.34 36.33 24.24
N PRO A 355 -0.29 37.48 23.97
CA PRO A 355 0.34 38.57 23.25
C PRO A 355 1.60 39.04 23.99
N LYS A 356 2.57 39.61 23.24
CA LYS A 356 3.93 39.92 23.73
C LYS A 356 3.96 40.67 25.07
N ASP A 357 3.13 41.69 25.25
CA ASP A 357 3.09 42.50 26.48
C ASP A 357 2.16 41.90 27.57
N GLY A 358 1.24 41.01 27.17
CA GLY A 358 0.29 40.37 28.07
C GLY A 358 0.91 39.28 28.95
N PHE A 359 1.94 38.59 28.45
CA PHE A 359 2.59 37.50 29.20
C PHE A 359 3.26 37.99 30.48
N ASP A 360 4.07 39.04 30.40
CA ASP A 360 4.81 39.56 31.56
C ASP A 360 3.86 40.13 32.62
N LYS A 361 2.77 40.78 32.17
CA LYS A 361 1.73 41.30 33.06
C LYS A 361 0.99 40.17 33.78
N ALA A 362 0.56 39.14 33.04
CA ALA A 362 -0.08 37.96 33.59
C ALA A 362 0.84 37.22 34.57
N ARG A 363 2.11 37.00 34.19
CA ARG A 363 3.11 36.36 35.04
C ARG A 363 3.28 37.10 36.35
N LYS A 364 3.49 38.43 36.32
CA LYS A 364 3.64 39.25 37.54
C LYS A 364 2.41 39.16 38.45
N ALA A 365 1.21 39.17 37.87
CA ALA A 365 -0.05 39.08 38.63
C ALA A 365 -0.24 37.72 39.29
N LEU A 366 -0.02 36.62 38.55
CA LEU A 366 -0.22 35.25 39.03
C LEU A 366 0.86 34.79 40.01
N THR A 367 2.07 35.36 39.95
CA THR A 367 3.12 35.13 40.95
C THR A 367 3.12 36.15 42.08
N SER A 368 2.09 37.00 42.17
CA SER A 368 1.99 37.99 43.25
C SER A 368 1.71 37.32 44.60
N ALA A 369 2.20 37.93 45.69
CA ALA A 369 1.94 37.43 47.04
C ALA A 369 0.44 37.30 47.35
N HIS A 370 -0.37 38.22 46.82
CA HIS A 370 -1.83 38.17 46.93
C HIS A 370 -2.40 36.90 46.27
N PHE A 371 -2.06 36.64 45.01
CA PHE A 371 -2.58 35.47 44.29
C PHE A 371 -2.15 34.15 44.96
N GLN A 372 -0.88 34.06 45.37
CA GLN A 372 -0.35 32.87 46.06
C GLN A 372 -1.02 32.64 47.42
N HIS A 373 -1.30 33.69 48.18
CA HIS A 373 -2.06 33.59 49.43
C HIS A 373 -3.50 33.10 49.19
N ARG A 374 -4.19 33.60 48.15
CA ARG A 374 -5.52 33.10 47.77
C ARG A 374 -5.50 31.64 47.35
N LEU A 375 -4.48 31.25 46.58
CA LEU A 375 -4.29 29.86 46.14
C LEU A 375 -4.11 28.91 47.32
N MET A 376 -3.25 29.25 48.29
CA MET A 376 -3.09 28.46 49.51
C MET A 376 -4.39 28.36 50.30
N LYS A 377 -5.08 29.48 50.51
CA LYS A 377 -6.34 29.52 51.26
C LYS A 377 -7.42 28.63 50.64
N LEU A 378 -7.54 28.60 49.32
CA LEU A 378 -8.51 27.75 48.63
C LEU A 378 -8.13 26.28 48.73
N LYS A 379 -6.85 25.92 48.58
CA LYS A 379 -6.37 24.54 48.77
C LYS A 379 -6.64 24.00 50.17
N ASP A 380 -6.43 24.84 51.19
CA ASP A 380 -6.72 24.48 52.58
C ASP A 380 -8.22 24.27 52.84
N THR A 381 -9.07 24.98 52.09
CA THR A 381 -10.53 24.85 52.20
C THR A 381 -11.06 23.60 51.48
N GLU A 382 -10.40 23.14 50.41
CA GLU A 382 -10.77 21.93 49.68
C GLU A 382 -10.20 20.64 50.29
N SER A 383 -9.18 20.75 51.16
CA SER A 383 -8.56 19.61 51.86
C SER A 383 -9.20 19.29 53.22
N ALA A 384 -10.17 20.10 53.66
CA ALA A 384 -10.92 19.96 54.90
C ALA A 384 -12.37 19.53 54.59
#